data_AF-A0A315CUZ4-F1
#
_entry.id   AF-A0A315CUZ4-F1
#
_cell.length_a   1.000
_cell.length_b   1.000
_cell.length_c   1.000
_cell.angle_alpha   90.00
_cell.angle_beta   90.00
_cell.angle_gamma   90.00
#
_symmetry.space_group_name_H-M   'P 1'
#
loop_
_entity.id
_entity.type
_entity.pdbx_description
1 polymer ?
#
loop_
_entity_poly.entity_id
_entity_poly.type
_entity_poly.pdbx_seq_one_letter_code
_entity_poly.pdbx_strand_id
1 'polypeptide(L)'
;MAKVDGAYFWVVVESYRRSGSGLHGDIHVRPIPGEKFHSTLHVECSKKLVTDYPVGTRFRIKAKLTDRLGDGEFLYSYYGWPFEIVA
;
A
#
# COMPACT_ATOMS: atom_id res chain seq x y z
N MET A 1 19.69 1.46 -12.58
CA MET A 1 19.01 0.14 -12.58
C MET A 1 18.07 0.09 -11.41
N ALA A 2 16.76 -0.04 -11.66
CA ALA A 2 15.79 -0.40 -10.61
C ALA A 2 16.13 -1.80 -10.09
N LYS A 3 16.32 -1.98 -8.78
CA LYS A 3 16.51 -3.32 -8.22
C LYS A 3 15.14 -3.99 -8.12
N VAL A 4 14.79 -4.67 -9.21
CA VAL A 4 13.55 -5.42 -9.36
C VAL A 4 13.73 -6.78 -8.71
N ASP A 5 13.43 -6.90 -7.42
CA ASP A 5 12.91 -8.18 -6.94
C ASP A 5 11.44 -8.23 -7.39
N GLY A 6 11.23 -8.61 -8.67
CA GLY A 6 9.94 -8.49 -9.36
C GLY A 6 8.87 -9.49 -8.88
N ALA A 7 9.15 -10.22 -7.81
CA ALA A 7 8.24 -11.19 -7.26
C ALA A 7 7.08 -10.49 -6.55
N TYR A 8 5.86 -10.81 -6.98
CA TYR A 8 4.67 -10.42 -6.27
C TYR A 8 4.48 -11.30 -5.03
N PHE A 9 4.20 -10.67 -3.90
CA PHE A 9 3.90 -11.32 -2.63
C PHE A 9 2.60 -10.78 -2.05
N TRP A 10 2.03 -11.53 -1.12
CA TRP A 10 0.92 -11.06 -0.30
C TRP A 10 1.47 -10.24 0.87
N VAL A 11 0.82 -9.10 1.14
CA VAL A 11 1.15 -8.21 2.25
C VAL A 11 -0.14 -7.71 2.88
N VAL A 12 -0.14 -7.57 4.21
CA VAL A 12 -1.25 -6.93 4.92
C VAL A 12 -0.98 -5.43 5.04
N VAL A 13 -1.98 -4.64 4.65
CA VAL A 13 -1.96 -3.19 4.65
C VAL A 13 -3.15 -2.65 5.42
N GLU A 14 -3.06 -1.43 5.92
CA GLU A 14 -4.17 -0.75 6.59
C GLU A 14 -4.41 0.63 5.96
N SER A 15 -5.69 1.02 5.90
CA SER A 15 -6.04 2.41 5.59
C SER A 15 -5.84 3.29 6.82
N TYR A 16 -5.27 4.48 6.66
CA TYR A 16 -5.02 5.43 7.74
C TYR A 16 -5.23 6.86 7.27
N ARG A 17 -5.61 7.74 8.21
CA ARG A 17 -5.78 9.16 7.92
C ARG A 17 -4.44 9.89 8.03
N ARG A 18 -4.09 10.67 7.02
CA ARG A 18 -2.94 11.59 7.00
C ARG A 18 -3.39 12.94 6.46
N SER A 19 -3.59 13.91 7.35
CA SER A 19 -3.83 15.29 6.96
C SER A 19 -2.54 15.98 6.51
N GLY A 20 -2.61 16.83 5.48
CA GLY A 20 -1.50 17.72 5.09
C GLY A 20 -0.32 17.04 4.38
N SER A 21 -0.55 15.89 3.73
CA SER A 21 0.52 15.13 3.04
C SER A 21 0.96 15.72 1.70
N GLY A 22 0.24 16.70 1.15
CA GLY A 22 0.44 17.22 -0.22
C GLY A 22 0.00 16.24 -1.32
N LEU A 23 -0.53 15.07 -0.95
CA LEU A 23 -1.07 14.06 -1.85
C LEU A 23 -2.60 14.20 -1.95
N HIS A 24 -3.20 13.67 -3.02
CA HIS A 24 -4.65 13.72 -3.19
C HIS A 24 -5.36 12.80 -2.19
N GLY A 25 -6.22 13.37 -1.34
CA GLY A 25 -7.04 12.66 -0.37
C GLY A 25 -6.43 12.57 1.04
N ASP A 26 -7.29 12.56 2.06
CA ASP A 26 -6.92 12.48 3.48
C ASP A 26 -6.57 11.05 3.94
N ILE A 27 -6.92 10.04 3.14
CA ILE A 27 -6.84 8.64 3.52
C ILE A 27 -5.82 7.97 2.60
N HIS A 28 -4.87 7.27 3.22
CA HIS A 28 -3.80 6.56 2.55
C HIS A 28 -3.74 5.12 3.03
N VAL A 29 -2.94 4.29 2.35
CA VAL A 29 -2.71 2.90 2.71
C VAL A 29 -1.22 2.71 3.01
N ARG A 30 -0.91 1.95 4.06
CA ARG A 30 0.45 1.61 4.48
C ARG A 30 0.55 0.14 4.89
N PRO A 31 1.74 -0.49 4.85
CA PRO A 31 1.95 -1.80 5.48
C PRO A 31 1.61 -1.74 6.97
N ILE A 32 1.08 -2.85 7.50
CA ILE A 32 0.89 -2.96 8.95
C ILE A 32 2.25 -2.86 9.66
N PRO A 33 2.36 -2.01 10.71
CA PRO A 33 3.57 -1.95 11.53
C PRO A 33 3.91 -3.33 12.15
N GLY A 34 5.17 -3.74 12.05
CA GLY A 34 5.65 -5.01 12.64
C GLY A 34 5.63 -6.21 11.68
N GLU A 35 5.18 -6.04 10.43
CA GLU A 35 5.30 -7.06 9.39
C GLU A 35 6.56 -6.87 8.52
N LYS A 36 6.54 -7.44 7.30
CA LYS A 36 7.64 -7.48 6.34
C LYS A 36 8.14 -6.11 5.87
N PHE A 37 7.28 -5.08 5.87
CA PHE A 37 7.61 -3.75 5.35
C PHE A 37 7.35 -2.67 6.40
N HIS A 38 8.16 -1.61 6.36
CA HIS A 38 8.01 -0.49 7.26
C HIS A 38 6.72 0.30 6.94
N SER A 39 6.01 0.77 7.97
CA SER A 39 4.73 1.49 7.81
C SER A 39 4.87 2.90 7.21
N THR A 40 6.10 3.36 6.97
CA THR A 40 6.39 4.60 6.22
C THR A 40 6.44 4.37 4.71
N LEU A 41 6.46 3.12 4.27
CA LEU A 41 6.52 2.76 2.86
C LEU A 41 5.18 3.10 2.19
N HIS A 42 5.24 3.80 1.07
CA HIS A 42 4.03 4.16 0.33
C HIS A 42 3.45 2.92 -0.35
N VAL A 43 2.12 2.80 -0.37
CA VAL A 43 1.40 1.72 -1.06
C VAL A 43 0.52 2.31 -2.15
N GLU A 44 0.89 2.06 -3.39
CA GLU A 44 0.06 2.32 -4.55
C GLU A 44 -0.88 1.12 -4.76
N CYS A 45 -2.18 1.34 -4.57
CA CYS A 45 -3.20 0.29 -4.63
C CYS A 45 -4.53 0.82 -5.18
N SER A 46 -5.55 -0.04 -5.21
CA SER A 46 -6.89 0.34 -5.67
C SER A 46 -7.51 1.41 -4.79
N LYS A 47 -8.08 2.46 -5.39
CA LYS A 47 -8.80 3.52 -4.67
C LYS A 47 -9.94 2.98 -3.80
N LYS A 48 -10.51 1.83 -4.17
CA LYS A 48 -11.57 1.15 -3.40
C LYS A 48 -11.21 0.92 -1.94
N LEU A 49 -9.94 0.58 -1.64
CA LEU A 49 -9.48 0.36 -0.25
C LEU A 49 -9.56 1.63 0.61
N VAL A 50 -9.61 2.79 -0.04
CA VAL A 50 -9.66 4.11 0.58
C VAL A 50 -11.06 4.72 0.53
N THR A 51 -11.83 4.46 -0.53
CA THR A 51 -13.15 5.08 -0.74
C THR A 51 -14.33 4.25 -0.24
N ASP A 52 -14.21 2.92 -0.28
CA ASP A 52 -15.37 2.03 -0.09
C ASP A 52 -15.41 1.39 1.31
N TYR A 53 -14.36 1.57 2.12
CA TYR A 53 -14.21 0.95 3.43
C TYR A 53 -13.85 1.97 4.51
N PRO A 54 -14.22 1.72 5.78
CA PRO A 54 -13.82 2.56 6.91
C PRO A 54 -12.29 2.69 7.03
N VAL A 55 -11.83 3.86 7.50
CA VAL A 55 -10.42 4.07 7.86
C VAL A 55 -10.04 3.12 8.99
N GLY A 56 -8.87 2.49 8.90
CA GLY A 56 -8.38 1.46 9.81
C GLY A 56 -8.69 0.04 9.35
N THR A 57 -9.41 -0.13 8.24
CA THR A 57 -9.64 -1.46 7.66
C THR A 57 -8.31 -2.05 7.18
N ARG A 58 -8.10 -3.34 7.48
CA ARG A 58 -6.93 -4.09 7.05
C ARG A 58 -7.25 -4.94 5.84
N PHE A 59 -6.33 -4.97 4.89
CA PHE A 59 -6.47 -5.68 3.64
C PHE A 59 -5.24 -6.53 3.37
N ARG A 60 -5.45 -7.75 2.89
CA ARG A 60 -4.40 -8.55 2.28
C ARG A 60 -4.43 -8.30 0.79
N ILE A 61 -3.34 -7.73 0.26
CA ILE A 61 -3.19 -7.40 -1.16
C ILE A 61 -1.97 -8.10 -1.75
N LYS A 62 -2.01 -8.32 -3.07
CA LYS A 62 -0.85 -8.79 -3.83
C LYS A 62 -0.06 -7.58 -4.32
N ALA A 63 1.16 -7.40 -3.84
CA ALA A 63 2.01 -6.27 -4.19
C ALA A 63 3.43 -6.73 -4.54
N LYS A 64 4.19 -5.85 -5.17
CA LYS A 64 5.64 -5.99 -5.32
C LYS A 64 6.33 -4.75 -4.76
N LEU A 65 7.55 -4.93 -4.26
CA LEU A 65 8.42 -3.81 -3.95
C LEU A 65 9.01 -3.27 -5.25
N THR A 66 8.95 -1.97 -5.44
CA THR A 66 9.49 -1.30 -6.62
C THR A 66 10.12 0.02 -6.19
N ASP A 67 11.10 0.48 -6.95
CA ASP A 67 11.64 1.83 -6.79
C ASP A 67 11.06 2.76 -7.86
N ARG A 68 10.89 4.03 -7.52
CA ARG A 68 10.87 5.09 -8.52
C ARG A 68 12.31 5.54 -8.63
N LEU A 69 12.79 5.70 -9.87
CA LEU A 69 14.18 6.00 -10.24
C LEU A 69 14.75 7.23 -9.49
N GLY A 70 15.17 7.04 -8.23
CA GLY A 70 15.68 8.08 -7.32
C GLY A 70 14.72 8.61 -6.23
N ASP A 71 13.44 8.21 -6.20
CA ASP A 71 12.42 8.77 -5.29
C ASP A 71 12.04 7.85 -4.11
N GLY A 72 12.78 6.73 -3.96
CA GLY A 72 12.59 5.75 -2.91
C GLY A 72 11.74 4.54 -3.33
N GLU A 73 11.65 3.59 -2.39
CA GLU A 73 10.91 2.34 -2.56
C GLU A 73 9.43 2.54 -2.22
N PHE A 74 8.56 1.83 -2.93
CA PHE A 74 7.12 1.77 -2.67
C PHE A 74 6.56 0.39 -3.03
N LEU A 75 5.41 0.05 -2.44
CA LEU A 75 4.67 -1.14 -2.82
C LEU A 75 3.69 -0.79 -3.93
N TYR A 76 3.73 -1.58 -4.99
CA TYR A 76 2.78 -1.48 -6.10
C TYR A 76 1.86 -2.70 -6.12
N SER A 77 0.55 -2.44 -6.05
CA SER A 77 -0.52 -3.41 -6.26
C SER A 77 -1.39 -2.95 -7.41
N TYR A 78 -1.62 -3.82 -8.40
CA TYR A 78 -2.50 -3.51 -9.50
C TYR A 78 -3.95 -3.31 -9.02
N TYR A 79 -4.61 -2.25 -9.49
CA TYR A 79 -5.92 -1.82 -8.97
C TYR A 79 -7.06 -2.82 -9.21
N GLY A 80 -6.93 -3.71 -10.21
CA GLY A 80 -7.93 -4.72 -10.57
C GLY A 80 -7.71 -6.07 -9.89
N TRP A 81 -6.69 -6.21 -9.05
CA TRP A 81 -6.45 -7.47 -8.33
C TRP A 81 -7.39 -7.66 -7.14
N PRO A 82 -7.72 -8.92 -6.82
CA PRO A 82 -8.50 -9.21 -5.64
C PRO A 82 -7.73 -8.84 -4.38
N PHE A 83 -8.48 -8.49 -3.35
CA PHE A 83 -8.00 -8.25 -2.01
C PHE A 83 -8.95 -8.91 -1.01
N GLU A 84 -8.41 -9.27 0.16
CA GLU A 84 -9.18 -9.86 1.26
C GLU A 84 -9.22 -8.87 2.41
N ILE A 85 -10.36 -8.76 3.10
CA ILE A 85 -10.45 -7.98 4.34
C ILE A 85 -9.97 -8.86 5.48
N VAL A 86 -9.06 -8.34 6.29
CA VAL A 86 -8.52 -9.03 7.46
C VAL A 86 -9.11 -8.36 8.71
N ALA A 87 -9.72 -9.17 9.60
CA ALA A 87 -10.26 -8.71 10.87
C ALA A 87 -9.16 -8.48 11.92
#